data_AF-A0A1G0MCC7-F1
#
_entry.id   AF-A0A1G0MCC7-F1
#
_cell.length_a   1.000
_cell.length_b   1.000
_cell.length_c   1.000
_cell.angle_alpha   90.00
_cell.angle_beta   90.00
_cell.angle_gamma   90.00
#
_symmetry.space_group_name_H-M   'P 1'
#
loop_
_entity.id
_entity.type
_entity.pdbx_description
1 polymer ?
#
loop_
_entity_poly.entity_id
_entity_poly.type
_entity_poly.pdbx_seq_one_letter_code
_entity_poly.pdbx_strand_id
1 'polypeptide(L)' 'MQHLPKKEELLTVKEIWQELDQKISLRQIYNLIERGDLAPAFRFAGIRGTCVPKQAVIIYKNRCLVDIEV' A
#
# COMPACT_ATOMS: atom_id res chain seq x y z
N MET A 1 -13.36 28.44 9.42
CA MET A 1 -13.13 27.57 8.25
C MET A 1 -13.32 26.13 8.71
N GLN A 2 -14.36 25.44 8.24
CA GLN A 2 -14.58 24.04 8.62
C GLN A 2 -13.60 23.17 7.82
N HIS A 3 -12.67 22.49 8.48
CA HIS A 3 -11.85 21.46 7.85
C HIS A 3 -12.76 20.25 7.61
N LEU A 4 -13.25 20.06 6.37
CA LEU A 4 -13.84 18.77 6.00
C LEU A 4 -12.76 17.70 6.16
N PRO A 5 -13.07 16.55 6.79
CA PRO A 5 -12.13 15.45 6.86
C PRO A 5 -11.82 14.96 5.45
N LYS A 6 -10.56 15.08 5.02
CA LYS A 6 -10.10 14.42 3.79
C LYS A 6 -10.25 12.91 4.01
N LYS A 7 -11.11 12.28 3.21
CA LYS A 7 -11.17 10.81 3.16
C LYS A 7 -9.92 10.31 2.47
N GLU A 8 -9.16 9.45 3.14
CA GLU A 8 -8.00 8.77 2.57
C GLU A 8 -8.44 7.42 1.98
N GLU A 9 -8.05 7.15 0.73
CA GLU A 9 -8.34 5.89 0.05
C GLU A 9 -7.41 4.79 0.58
N LEU A 10 -7.99 3.73 1.14
CA LEU A 10 -7.24 2.57 1.64
C LEU A 10 -7.40 1.41 0.65
N LEU A 11 -6.30 0.71 0.39
CA LEU A 11 -6.24 -0.51 -0.41
C LEU A 11 -6.11 -1.72 0.50
N THR A 12 -6.96 -2.71 0.30
CA THR A 12 -6.80 -4.07 0.84
C THR A 12 -5.56 -4.73 0.26
N VAL A 13 -5.03 -5.77 0.92
CA VAL A 13 -3.87 -6.53 0.40
C VAL A 13 -4.08 -7.05 -1.03
N LYS A 14 -5.31 -7.38 -1.43
CA LYS A 14 -5.62 -7.81 -2.79
C LYS A 14 -5.52 -6.66 -3.80
N GLU A 15 -5.95 -5.47 -3.42
CA GLU A 15 -5.83 -4.27 -4.27
C GLU A 15 -4.37 -3.81 -4.35
N ILE A 16 -3.61 -3.89 -3.26
CA ILE A 16 -2.16 -3.66 -3.27
C ILE A 16 -1.47 -4.60 -4.27
N TRP A 17 -1.87 -5.87 -4.29
CA TRP A 17 -1.33 -6.85 -5.23
C TRP A 17 -1.58 -6.49 -6.68
N GLN A 18 -2.77 -5.95 -6.99
CA GLN A 18 -3.10 -5.43 -8.32
C GLN A 18 -2.28 -4.18 -8.65
N GLU A 19 -2.13 -3.26 -7.69
CA GLU A 19 -1.37 -2.01 -7.85
C GLU A 19 0.12 -2.26 -8.09
N LEU A 20 0.69 -3.32 -7.51
CA LEU A 20 2.09 -3.73 -7.70
C LEU A 20 2.30 -4.67 -8.91
N ASP A 21 1.44 -4.57 -9.91
CA ASP A 21 1.46 -5.34 -11.17
C ASP A 21 1.50 -6.87 -10.95
N GLN A 22 1.03 -7.36 -9.79
CA GLN A 22 1.03 -8.77 -9.41
C GLN A 22 2.41 -9.45 -9.40
N LYS A 23 3.50 -8.68 -9.36
CA LYS A 23 4.88 -9.19 -9.42
C LYS A 23 5.36 -9.89 -8.14
N ILE A 24 4.68 -9.65 -7.01
CA ILE A 24 4.99 -10.25 -5.71
C ILE A 24 3.76 -10.97 -5.14
N SER A 25 3.99 -12.00 -4.33
CA SER A 25 2.91 -12.77 -3.69
C SER A 25 2.20 -11.98 -2.58
N LEU A 26 0.96 -12.37 -2.26
CA LEU A 26 0.22 -11.81 -1.11
C LEU A 26 0.99 -11.92 0.21
N ARG A 27 1.73 -13.03 0.40
CA ARG A 27 2.58 -13.23 1.58
C ARG A 27 3.71 -12.20 1.65
N GLN A 28 4.34 -11.89 0.53
CA GLN A 28 5.36 -10.83 0.49
C GLN A 28 4.76 -9.46 0.83
N ILE A 29 3.52 -9.17 0.39
CA ILE A 29 2.83 -7.94 0.75
C ILE A 29 2.59 -7.87 2.27
N TYR A 30 2.13 -8.94 2.91
CA TYR A 30 2.00 -8.97 4.37
C TYR A 30 3.35 -8.70 5.06
N ASN A 31 4.45 -9.29 4.57
CA ASN A 31 5.78 -9.04 5.13
C ASN A 31 6.20 -7.57 4.99
N LEU A 32 5.91 -6.92 3.85
CA LEU A 32 6.19 -5.48 3.66
C LEU A 32 5.40 -4.62 4.65
N ILE A 33 4.14 -4.98 4.91
CA ILE A 33 3.31 -4.30 5.90
C ILE A 33 3.88 -4.50 7.31
N GLU A 34 4.25 -5.73 7.69
CA GLU A 34 4.82 -6.06 9.01
C GLU A 34 6.17 -5.37 9.27
N ARG A 35 6.98 -5.17 8.22
CA ARG A 35 8.26 -4.45 8.31
C ARG A 35 8.10 -2.93 8.33
N GLY A 36 6.90 -2.42 8.03
CA GLY A 36 6.63 -0.98 7.97
C GLY A 36 6.98 -0.33 6.62
N ASP A 37 7.34 -1.11 5.60
CA ASP A 37 7.60 -0.60 4.24
C ASP A 37 6.35 0.01 3.59
N LEU A 38 5.17 -0.45 4.02
CA LEU A 38 3.84 0.00 3.60
C LEU A 38 3.07 0.66 4.75
N ALA A 39 3.73 1.40 5.64
CA ALA A 39 3.09 2.10 6.76
C ALA A 39 2.43 3.43 6.33
N PRO A 40 1.33 3.85 7.00
CA PRO A 40 0.62 3.16 8.07
C PRO A 40 -0.30 2.03 7.55
N ALA A 41 -0.62 1.04 8.40
CA ALA A 41 -1.54 -0.04 8.07
C ALA A 41 -2.70 -0.11 9.08
N PHE A 42 -3.90 -0.33 8.56
CA PHE A 42 -5.15 -0.36 9.32
C PHE A 42 -5.75 -1.76 9.28
N ARG A 43 -6.22 -2.27 10.42
CA ARG A 43 -6.77 -3.63 10.54
C ARG A 43 -8.21 -3.57 11.00
N PHE A 44 -9.14 -3.99 10.13
CA PHE A 44 -10.59 -3.95 10.43
C PHE A 44 -11.18 -5.32 10.79
N ALA A 45 -10.52 -6.41 10.41
CA ALA A 45 -10.97 -7.80 10.66
C ALA A 45 -9.78 -8.76 10.83
N GLY A 46 -8.85 -8.40 11.72
CA GLY A 46 -7.58 -9.12 11.87
C GLY A 46 -6.69 -9.00 10.62
N ILE A 47 -5.80 -9.98 10.40
CA ILE A 47 -4.81 -9.91 9.30
C ILE A 47 -5.48 -9.85 7.91
N ARG A 48 -6.61 -10.52 7.71
CA ARG A 48 -7.32 -10.55 6.42
C ARG A 48 -8.02 -9.23 6.09
N GLY A 49 -8.29 -8.39 7.09
CA GLY A 49 -8.86 -7.05 6.92
C GLY A 49 -7.80 -5.95 6.99
N THR A 50 -6.55 -6.26 6.60
CA THR A 50 -5.47 -5.26 6.57
C THR A 50 -5.59 -4.39 5.32
N CYS A 51 -5.64 -3.08 5.53
CA CYS A 51 -5.66 -2.08 4.47
C CYS A 51 -4.53 -1.06 4.68
N VAL A 52 -4.02 -0.50 3.59
CA VAL A 52 -2.92 0.48 3.58
C VAL A 52 -3.34 1.67 2.72
N PRO A 53 -2.98 2.92 3.07
CA PRO A 53 -3.21 4.06 2.20
C PRO A 53 -2.64 3.85 0.80
N LYS A 54 -3.45 4.13 -0.21
CA LYS A 54 -3.03 4.07 -1.61
C LYS A 54 -1.75 4.86 -1.88
N GLN A 55 -1.61 6.02 -1.23
CA GLN A 55 -0.41 6.85 -1.36
C GLN A 55 0.86 6.14 -0.89
N ALA A 56 0.80 5.38 0.21
CA ALA A 56 1.96 4.63 0.70
C ALA A 56 2.38 3.54 -0.30
N VAL A 57 1.42 2.89 -0.95
CA VAL A 57 1.65 1.87 -1.99
C VAL A 57 2.29 2.49 -3.23
N ILE A 58 1.79 3.66 -3.68
CA ILE A 58 2.36 4.39 -4.82
C ILE A 58 3.79 4.83 -4.52
N ILE A 59 4.04 5.38 -3.33
CA ILE A 59 5.40 5.76 -2.89
C ILE A 59 6.32 4.53 -2.93
N TYR A 60 5.88 3.39 -2.41
CA TYR A 60 6.63 2.15 -2.47
C TYR A 60 6.90 1.69 -3.91
N LYS A 61 5.90 1.71 -4.79
CA LYS A 61 6.05 1.35 -6.22
C LYS A 61 7.10 2.23 -6.91
N ASN A 62 7.10 3.53 -6.61
CA ASN A 62 8.00 4.50 -7.22
C ASN A 62 9.43 4.45 -6.65
N ARG A 63 9.65 3.91 -5.45
CA ARG A 63 11.01 3.72 -4.88
C ARG A 63 11.89 2.80 -5.73
N CYS A 64 11.28 1.94 -6.55
CA CYS A 64 11.97 0.97 -7.39
C CYS A 64 12.13 1.43 -8.85
N LEU A 65 11.92 2.72 -9.15
CA LEU A 65 12.15 3.27 -10.48
C LEU A 65 13.54 3.90 -10.55
N VAL A 66 14.28 3.59 -11.62
CA VAL A 66 15.51 4.30 -12.00
C VAL A 66 15.24 5.00 -13.32
N ASP A 67 15.67 6.25 -13.43
CA ASP A 67 15.63 6.97 -14.70
C ASP A 67 16.61 6.31 -15.67
N ILE A 68 16.12 5.93 -16.85
CA ILE A 68 16.94 5.46 -17.98
C ILE A 68 16.85 6.52 -19.07
N GLU A 69 17.95 7.22 -19.33
CA GLU A 69 18.09 8.08 -20.50
C GLU A 69 18.13 7.18 -21.76
N VAL A 70 17.26 7.46 -22.73
CA VAL A 70 17.17 6.76 -24.03
C VAL A 70 17.87 7.57 -25.11
#